data_AF-M7NAE1-F1
#
_entry.id   AF-M7NAE1-F1
#
_cell.length_a   1.000
_cell.length_b   1.000
_cell.length_c   1.000
_cell.angle_alpha   90.00
_cell.angle_beta   90.00
_cell.angle_gamma   90.00
#
_symmetry.space_group_name_H-M   'P 1'
#
loop_
_entity.id
_entity.type
_entity.pdbx_description
1 polymer ?
#
loop_
_entity_poly.entity_id
_entity_poly.type
_entity_poly.pdbx_seq_one_letter_code
_entity_poly.pdbx_strand_id
1 'polypeptide(L)'
;MKQVLVLLLVVIPTLIMAQNINQFDENGKRHGVWKKTFDNTNVLRYEGAFKNGKEIGLFKFYKNINNEAVLTATKQFNENDNLAEVTFYASNGMIISKGLMKEKKYIGAWTYYHNNSNQVMTLEHYNNQGQLHGESLVYYQSGQIAENRFYKEGKLHGKATWFYENGNLMKSYHYVQGELHGEAKFYNANGTLEIEGQYKNDRKDGIWKYYKEGELNEEKDFTRYSKNPYLKKD
;
A
#
# COMPACT_ATOMS: atom_id res chain seq x y z
N MET A 1 -51.69 46.66 -19.32
CA MET A 1 -51.79 46.09 -17.96
C MET A 1 -50.78 44.97 -17.84
N LYS A 2 -49.65 45.19 -17.14
CA LYS A 2 -48.63 44.16 -16.92
C LYS A 2 -48.93 43.49 -15.57
N GLN A 3 -49.23 42.18 -15.58
CA GLN A 3 -49.40 41.40 -14.37
C GLN A 3 -48.03 41.09 -13.78
N VAL A 4 -47.80 41.51 -12.54
CA VAL A 4 -46.60 41.15 -11.77
C VAL A 4 -46.90 39.84 -11.06
N LEU A 5 -46.18 38.77 -11.44
CA LEU A 5 -46.23 37.48 -10.78
C LEU A 5 -45.38 37.55 -9.50
N VAL A 6 -46.02 37.60 -8.34
CA VAL A 6 -45.32 37.53 -7.04
C VAL A 6 -45.07 36.05 -6.74
N LEU A 7 -43.82 35.62 -6.85
CA LEU A 7 -43.38 34.29 -6.47
C LEU A 7 -43.25 34.24 -4.94
N LEU A 8 -44.18 33.57 -4.27
CA LEU A 8 -44.19 33.40 -2.82
C LEU A 8 -43.22 32.26 -2.47
N LEU A 9 -42.03 32.64 -1.98
CA LEU A 9 -40.96 31.71 -1.61
C LEU A 9 -41.28 31.13 -0.23
N VAL A 10 -41.91 29.95 -0.21
CA VAL A 10 -42.20 29.21 1.03
C VAL A 10 -40.89 28.62 1.54
N VAL A 11 -40.29 29.28 2.53
CA VAL A 11 -39.18 28.73 3.30
C VAL A 11 -39.75 27.68 4.25
N ILE A 12 -39.58 26.40 3.93
CA ILE A 12 -39.89 25.29 4.85
C ILE A 12 -38.70 25.17 5.82
N PRO A 13 -38.85 25.46 7.12
CA PRO A 13 -37.78 25.23 8.07
C PRO A 13 -37.61 23.72 8.25
N THR A 14 -36.49 23.17 7.77
CA THR A 14 -36.08 21.82 8.15
C THR A 14 -35.72 21.85 9.64
N LEU A 15 -36.59 21.28 10.48
CA LEU A 15 -36.27 20.98 11.87
C LEU A 15 -35.09 20.02 11.89
N ILE A 16 -33.89 20.55 12.13
CA ILE A 16 -32.74 19.75 12.51
C ILE A 16 -33.04 19.26 13.94
N MET A 17 -33.67 18.09 14.05
CA MET A 17 -33.78 17.44 15.35
C MET A 17 -32.37 17.18 15.86
N ALA A 18 -32.07 17.67 17.08
CA ALA A 18 -30.79 17.42 17.73
C ALA A 18 -30.57 15.90 17.79
N GLN A 19 -29.60 15.41 17.03
CA GLN A 19 -29.28 14.00 17.05
C GLN A 19 -28.59 13.69 18.37
N ASN A 20 -29.18 12.81 19.18
CA ASN A 20 -28.54 12.33 20.40
C ASN A 20 -27.23 11.61 20.04
N ILE A 21 -26.12 12.05 20.64
CA ILE A 21 -24.77 11.50 20.40
C ILE A 21 -24.50 10.39 21.43
N ASN A 22 -23.74 9.37 21.04
CA ASN A 22 -23.29 8.26 21.91
C ASN A 22 -24.44 7.43 22.49
N GLN A 23 -25.41 7.06 21.64
CA GLN A 23 -26.58 6.29 22.06
C GLN A 23 -26.40 4.78 21.85
N PHE A 24 -27.17 4.00 22.60
CA PHE A 24 -27.27 2.55 22.47
C PHE A 24 -28.67 2.18 21.95
N ASP A 25 -28.75 1.07 21.21
CA ASP A 25 -30.03 0.44 20.84
C ASP A 25 -30.63 -0.35 22.01
N GLU A 26 -31.83 -0.90 21.80
CA GLU A 26 -32.56 -1.71 22.80
C GLU A 26 -31.77 -2.93 23.30
N ASN A 27 -30.77 -3.39 22.54
CA ASN A 27 -29.90 -4.52 22.88
C ASN A 27 -28.59 -4.08 23.51
N GLY A 28 -28.44 -2.79 23.86
CA GLY A 28 -27.22 -2.25 24.46
C GLY A 28 -26.05 -2.12 23.47
N LYS A 29 -26.28 -2.14 22.16
CA LYS A 29 -25.24 -1.95 21.13
C LYS A 29 -25.19 -0.49 20.66
N ARG A 30 -24.02 -0.01 20.27
CA ARG A 30 -23.86 1.37 19.78
C ARG A 30 -24.76 1.64 18.57
N HIS A 31 -25.47 2.77 18.61
CA HIS A 31 -26.37 3.20 17.55
C HIS A 31 -26.31 4.71 17.36
N GLY A 32 -26.40 5.18 16.11
CA GLY A 32 -26.37 6.60 15.76
C GLY A 32 -24.96 7.19 15.72
N VAL A 33 -24.88 8.52 15.85
CA VAL A 33 -23.59 9.24 15.82
C VAL A 33 -22.86 9.08 17.14
N TRP A 34 -21.57 8.81 17.05
CA TRP A 34 -20.66 8.66 18.17
C TRP A 34 -19.49 9.62 18.06
N LYS A 35 -19.15 10.25 19.18
CA LYS A 35 -17.99 11.12 19.33
C LYS A 35 -17.28 10.80 20.64
N LYS A 36 -15.96 10.68 20.58
CA LYS A 36 -15.12 10.47 21.76
C LYS A 36 -13.99 11.48 21.77
N THR A 37 -13.69 12.05 22.93
CA THR A 37 -12.55 12.96 23.14
C THR A 37 -11.34 12.23 23.75
N PHE A 38 -10.19 12.89 23.76
CA PHE A 38 -9.05 12.46 24.57
C PHE A 38 -9.31 12.73 26.05
N ASP A 39 -8.80 11.84 26.91
CA ASP A 39 -9.01 11.91 28.36
C ASP A 39 -8.55 13.27 28.91
N ASN A 40 -9.35 13.85 29.80
CA ASN A 40 -9.12 15.18 30.40
C ASN A 40 -9.03 16.34 29.40
N THR A 41 -9.59 16.19 28.18
CA THR A 41 -9.62 17.25 27.18
C THR A 41 -10.97 17.32 26.45
N ASN A 42 -11.21 18.44 25.79
CA ASN A 42 -12.30 18.57 24.82
C ASN A 42 -11.87 18.22 23.39
N VAL A 43 -10.64 17.72 23.20
CA VAL A 43 -10.09 17.41 21.88
C VAL A 43 -10.71 16.13 21.36
N LEU A 44 -11.33 16.20 20.18
CA LEU A 44 -11.94 15.04 19.54
C LEU A 44 -10.86 13.99 19.21
N ARG A 45 -11.13 12.73 19.55
CA ARG A 45 -10.30 11.57 19.25
C ARG A 45 -10.85 10.79 18.07
N TYR A 46 -12.17 10.61 18.01
CA TYR A 46 -12.85 10.13 16.81
C TYR A 46 -14.30 10.61 16.76
N GLU A 47 -14.85 10.66 15.54
CA GLU A 47 -16.28 10.70 15.28
C GLU A 47 -16.67 9.71 14.18
N GLY A 48 -17.88 9.18 14.24
CA GLY A 48 -18.43 8.24 13.25
C GLY A 48 -19.84 7.81 13.61
N ALA A 49 -20.40 6.85 12.87
CA ALA A 49 -21.75 6.35 13.12
C ALA A 49 -21.75 4.83 13.30
N PHE A 50 -22.64 4.35 14.17
CA PHE A 50 -22.87 2.93 14.39
C PHE A 50 -24.32 2.57 14.05
N LYS A 51 -24.52 1.37 13.51
CA LYS A 51 -25.84 0.75 13.38
C LYS A 51 -25.76 -0.65 13.99
N ASN A 52 -26.49 -0.85 15.08
CA ASN A 52 -26.57 -2.13 15.82
C ASN A 52 -25.18 -2.67 16.21
N GLY A 53 -24.30 -1.76 16.67
CA GLY A 53 -22.93 -2.07 17.08
C GLY A 53 -21.90 -2.11 15.95
N LYS A 54 -22.31 -2.07 14.68
CA LYS A 54 -21.41 -2.09 13.52
C LYS A 54 -21.10 -0.67 13.05
N GLU A 55 -19.84 -0.39 12.75
CA GLU A 55 -19.42 0.86 12.10
C GLU A 55 -20.10 1.03 10.74
N ILE A 56 -20.63 2.22 10.48
CA ILE A 56 -21.22 2.61 9.18
C ILE A 56 -20.74 4.00 8.76
N GLY A 57 -20.73 4.24 7.46
CA GLY A 57 -20.38 5.53 6.88
C GLY A 57 -18.94 5.94 7.17
N LEU A 58 -18.72 7.25 7.32
CA LEU A 58 -17.41 7.84 7.53
C LEU A 58 -17.05 7.90 9.02
N PHE A 59 -15.94 7.27 9.37
CA PHE A 59 -15.23 7.54 10.62
C PHE A 59 -14.05 8.47 10.37
N LYS A 60 -13.84 9.41 11.29
CA LYS A 60 -12.69 10.30 11.33
C LYS A 60 -11.93 10.08 12.63
N PHE A 61 -10.61 10.00 12.55
CA PHE A 61 -9.71 9.77 13.67
C PHE A 61 -8.71 10.91 13.75
N TYR A 62 -8.49 11.39 14.97
CA TYR A 62 -7.70 12.59 15.23
C TYR A 62 -6.57 12.29 16.21
N LYS A 63 -5.48 13.04 16.10
CA LYS A 63 -4.47 13.18 17.15
C LYS A 63 -4.67 14.52 17.86
N ASN A 64 -4.37 14.56 19.16
CA ASN A 64 -4.26 15.80 19.90
C ASN A 64 -2.87 16.39 19.67
N ILE A 65 -2.78 17.50 18.94
CA ILE A 65 -1.55 18.26 18.72
C ILE A 65 -1.82 19.68 19.21
N ASN A 66 -1.07 20.14 20.21
CA ASN A 66 -1.24 21.47 20.80
C ASN A 66 -2.68 21.78 21.24
N ASN A 67 -3.38 20.79 21.81
CA ASN A 67 -4.78 20.90 22.21
C ASN A 67 -5.77 21.10 21.05
N GLU A 68 -5.37 20.72 19.83
CA GLU A 68 -6.20 20.74 18.63
C GLU A 68 -6.39 19.33 18.06
N ALA A 69 -7.57 19.07 17.51
CA ALA A 69 -7.90 17.80 16.89
C ALA A 69 -7.40 17.80 15.43
N VAL A 70 -6.24 17.19 15.21
CA VAL A 70 -5.64 17.07 13.86
C VAL A 70 -6.07 15.75 13.23
N LEU A 71 -6.75 15.80 12.08
CA LEU A 71 -7.21 14.61 11.35
C LEU A 71 -6.01 13.77 10.90
N THR A 72 -6.01 12.48 11.21
CA THR A 72 -4.91 11.56 10.85
C THR A 72 -5.37 10.29 10.15
N ALA A 73 -6.65 9.95 10.24
CA ALA A 73 -7.21 8.89 9.40
C ALA A 73 -8.70 9.09 9.14
N THR A 74 -9.15 8.61 7.99
CA THR A 74 -10.56 8.36 7.67
C THR A 74 -10.78 6.89 7.38
N LYS A 75 -11.96 6.38 7.74
CA LYS A 75 -12.44 5.05 7.34
C LYS A 75 -13.86 5.17 6.82
N GLN A 76 -14.06 4.94 5.52
CA GLN A 76 -15.37 4.91 4.89
C GLN A 76 -15.81 3.45 4.76
N PHE A 77 -16.78 3.03 5.57
CA PHE A 77 -17.28 1.66 5.56
C PHE A 77 -18.28 1.44 4.43
N ASN A 78 -18.08 0.37 3.67
CA ASN A 78 -19.04 -0.12 2.68
C ASN A 78 -20.14 -0.93 3.38
N GLU A 79 -21.38 -0.75 2.95
CA GLU A 79 -22.54 -1.38 3.60
C GLU A 79 -22.55 -2.91 3.43
N ASN A 80 -21.88 -3.42 2.38
CA ASN A 80 -22.08 -4.79 1.88
C ASN A 80 -21.04 -5.84 2.30
N ASP A 81 -19.78 -5.45 2.57
CA ASP A 81 -18.67 -6.42 2.63
C ASP A 81 -17.72 -6.26 3.84
N ASN A 82 -18.07 -5.38 4.78
CA ASN A 82 -17.23 -5.00 5.94
C ASN A 82 -15.85 -4.44 5.55
N LEU A 83 -15.64 -4.07 4.29
CA LEU A 83 -14.46 -3.33 3.87
C LEU A 83 -14.64 -1.86 4.22
N ALA A 84 -13.51 -1.22 4.54
CA ALA A 84 -13.44 0.21 4.68
C ALA A 84 -12.37 0.75 3.73
N GLU A 85 -12.72 1.78 2.95
CA GLU A 85 -11.72 2.64 2.33
C GLU A 85 -11.06 3.49 3.41
N VAL A 86 -9.74 3.37 3.53
CA VAL A 86 -8.97 4.03 4.58
C VAL A 86 -7.99 4.99 3.95
N THR A 87 -7.92 6.20 4.48
CA THR A 87 -6.90 7.18 4.14
C THR A 87 -6.18 7.61 5.41
N PHE A 88 -4.86 7.61 5.39
CA PHE A 88 -4.01 8.14 6.45
C PHE A 88 -3.43 9.48 6.04
N TYR A 89 -3.43 10.45 6.96
CA TYR A 89 -2.98 11.81 6.72
C TYR A 89 -1.80 12.19 7.63
N ALA A 90 -0.89 12.98 7.09
CA ALA A 90 0.10 13.72 7.86
C ALA A 90 -0.58 14.88 8.60
N SER A 91 0.12 15.45 9.59
CA SER A 91 -0.43 16.54 10.40
C SER A 91 -0.75 17.81 9.60
N ASN A 92 -0.14 17.98 8.43
CA ASN A 92 -0.43 19.06 7.48
C ASN A 92 -1.61 18.74 6.53
N GLY A 93 -2.30 17.61 6.72
CA GLY A 93 -3.45 17.19 5.91
C GLY A 93 -3.09 16.46 4.62
N MET A 94 -1.80 16.29 4.29
CA MET A 94 -1.40 15.54 3.10
C MET A 94 -1.59 14.04 3.30
N ILE A 95 -1.95 13.32 2.23
CA ILE A 95 -2.17 11.87 2.29
C ILE A 95 -0.83 11.15 2.40
N ILE A 96 -0.69 10.29 3.40
CA ILE A 96 0.47 9.39 3.57
C ILE A 96 0.24 8.11 2.77
N SER A 97 -0.93 7.51 2.94
CA SER A 97 -1.31 6.28 2.26
C SER A 97 -2.81 6.07 2.27
N LYS A 98 -3.29 5.24 1.35
CA LYS A 98 -4.70 4.85 1.28
C LYS A 98 -4.87 3.47 0.67
N GLY A 99 -5.99 2.83 0.97
CA GLY A 99 -6.38 1.56 0.38
C GLY A 99 -7.58 0.96 1.10
N LEU A 100 -7.87 -0.31 0.82
CA LEU A 100 -8.96 -1.03 1.48
C LEU A 100 -8.45 -1.76 2.72
N MET A 101 -9.24 -1.72 3.78
CA MET A 101 -9.01 -2.51 4.99
C MET A 101 -10.21 -3.38 5.30
N LYS A 102 -9.93 -4.60 5.75
CA LYS A 102 -10.88 -5.42 6.50
C LYS A 102 -10.36 -5.52 7.93
N GLU A 103 -11.10 -4.92 8.86
CA GLU A 103 -10.70 -4.80 10.27
C GLU A 103 -9.32 -4.11 10.44
N LYS A 104 -8.26 -4.89 10.64
CA LYS A 104 -6.86 -4.45 10.82
C LYS A 104 -5.95 -4.83 9.66
N LYS A 105 -6.47 -5.50 8.62
CA LYS A 105 -5.69 -6.04 7.50
C LYS A 105 -5.88 -5.19 6.25
N TYR A 106 -4.80 -4.94 5.52
CA TYR A 106 -4.87 -4.35 4.19
C TYR A 106 -5.37 -5.39 3.18
N ILE A 107 -6.18 -4.95 2.23
CA ILE A 107 -6.82 -5.81 1.24
C ILE A 107 -6.67 -5.15 -0.13
N GLY A 108 -6.33 -5.93 -1.15
CA GLY A 108 -6.18 -5.43 -2.51
C GLY A 108 -5.09 -4.37 -2.60
N ALA A 109 -5.32 -3.35 -3.43
CA ALA A 109 -4.36 -2.29 -3.67
C ALA A 109 -4.21 -1.35 -2.44
N TRP A 110 -2.97 -1.08 -2.08
CA TRP A 110 -2.58 -0.09 -1.09
C TRP A 110 -1.53 0.85 -1.68
N THR A 111 -1.78 2.15 -1.59
CA THR A 111 -0.95 3.18 -2.20
C THR A 111 -0.31 4.04 -1.11
N TYR A 112 1.01 4.23 -1.20
CA TYR A 112 1.78 5.17 -0.40
C TYR A 112 2.22 6.34 -1.27
N TYR A 113 2.28 7.53 -0.68
CA TYR A 113 2.65 8.75 -1.36
C TYR A 113 3.99 9.28 -0.85
N HIS A 114 4.70 9.97 -1.74
CA HIS A 114 5.94 10.66 -1.38
C HIS A 114 5.66 11.77 -0.36
N ASN A 115 6.64 12.04 0.49
CA ASN A 115 6.50 13.05 1.54
C ASN A 115 6.16 14.41 0.93
N ASN A 116 5.15 15.07 1.52
CA ASN A 116 4.65 16.36 1.06
C ASN A 116 4.31 16.42 -0.45
N SER A 117 3.89 15.31 -1.05
CA SER A 117 3.51 15.24 -2.46
C SER A 117 2.28 14.35 -2.67
N ASN A 118 1.56 14.58 -3.76
CA ASN A 118 0.50 13.69 -4.23
C ASN A 118 1.03 12.60 -5.19
N GLN A 119 2.35 12.53 -5.40
CA GLN A 119 2.97 11.52 -6.25
C GLN A 119 3.07 10.19 -5.51
N VAL A 120 2.71 9.11 -6.20
CA VAL A 120 2.78 7.75 -5.65
C VAL A 120 4.24 7.37 -5.44
N MET A 121 4.55 6.86 -4.25
CA MET A 121 5.86 6.30 -3.89
C MET A 121 5.85 4.78 -4.03
N THR A 122 4.75 4.14 -3.61
CA THR A 122 4.66 2.68 -3.61
C THR A 122 3.22 2.24 -3.82
N LEU A 123 3.03 1.25 -4.68
CA LEU A 123 1.77 0.52 -4.86
C LEU A 123 2.01 -0.95 -4.51
N GLU A 124 1.25 -1.45 -3.55
CA GLU A 124 1.30 -2.84 -3.11
C GLU A 124 -0.06 -3.50 -3.25
N HIS A 125 -0.08 -4.83 -3.37
CA HIS A 125 -1.30 -5.62 -3.40
C HIS A 125 -1.31 -6.64 -2.28
N TYR A 126 -2.46 -6.81 -1.62
CA TYR A 126 -2.64 -7.69 -0.48
C TYR A 126 -3.79 -8.69 -0.72
N ASN A 127 -3.60 -9.94 -0.28
CA ASN A 127 -4.65 -10.95 -0.29
C ASN A 127 -5.65 -10.77 0.88
N ASN A 128 -6.67 -11.63 0.95
CA ASN A 128 -7.70 -11.59 1.99
C ASN A 128 -7.17 -11.90 3.41
N GLN A 129 -5.97 -12.45 3.52
CA GLN A 129 -5.28 -12.73 4.77
C GLN A 129 -4.46 -11.53 5.26
N GLY A 130 -4.31 -10.47 4.44
CA GLY A 130 -3.50 -9.30 4.73
C GLY A 130 -2.02 -9.47 4.39
N GLN A 131 -1.68 -10.41 3.51
CA GLN A 131 -0.30 -10.67 3.08
C GLN A 131 -0.07 -10.09 1.68
N LEU A 132 1.14 -9.59 1.41
CA LEU A 132 1.52 -9.14 0.08
C LEU A 132 1.30 -10.27 -0.95
N HIS A 133 0.62 -9.95 -2.05
CA HIS A 133 0.24 -10.90 -3.07
C HIS A 133 0.03 -10.17 -4.40
N GLY A 134 0.76 -10.58 -5.44
CA GLY A 134 0.78 -9.92 -6.73
C GLY A 134 1.92 -8.91 -6.86
N GLU A 135 1.73 -7.94 -7.73
CA GLU A 135 2.75 -6.94 -8.08
C GLU A 135 2.92 -5.86 -6.98
N SER A 136 4.15 -5.44 -6.76
CA SER A 136 4.55 -4.32 -5.91
C SER A 136 5.46 -3.40 -6.72
N LEU A 137 5.04 -2.14 -6.86
CA LEU A 137 5.73 -1.11 -7.61
C LEU A 137 6.24 -0.04 -6.66
N VAL A 138 7.49 0.37 -6.84
CA VAL A 138 8.10 1.52 -6.16
C VAL A 138 8.46 2.54 -7.24
N TYR A 139 8.21 3.81 -6.98
CA TYR A 139 8.39 4.91 -7.92
C TYR A 139 9.36 5.95 -7.37
N TYR A 140 10.19 6.49 -8.25
CA TYR A 140 10.93 7.74 -8.00
C TYR A 140 9.97 8.93 -7.85
N GLN A 141 10.48 10.03 -7.31
CA GLN A 141 9.72 11.29 -7.24
C GLN A 141 9.32 11.79 -8.63
N SER A 142 10.12 11.49 -9.67
CA SER A 142 9.79 11.79 -11.06
C SER A 142 8.57 11.02 -11.59
N GLY A 143 8.10 9.99 -10.88
CA GLY A 143 7.01 9.11 -11.29
C GLY A 143 7.48 7.91 -12.13
N GLN A 144 8.77 7.80 -12.43
CA GLN A 144 9.35 6.62 -13.07
C GLN A 144 9.45 5.45 -12.08
N ILE A 145 9.31 4.23 -12.59
CA ILE A 145 9.42 3.01 -11.76
C ILE A 145 10.86 2.85 -11.31
N ALA A 146 11.07 2.74 -10.00
CA ALA A 146 12.34 2.40 -9.38
C ALA A 146 12.45 0.88 -9.17
N GLU A 147 11.36 0.24 -8.77
CA GLU A 147 11.32 -1.21 -8.50
C GLU A 147 9.99 -1.83 -8.95
N ASN A 148 10.06 -3.03 -9.49
CA ASN A 148 8.90 -3.90 -9.71
C ASN A 148 9.21 -5.29 -9.15
N ARG A 149 8.39 -5.77 -8.21
CA ARG A 149 8.58 -7.04 -7.51
C ARG A 149 7.25 -7.78 -7.43
N PHE A 150 7.31 -9.11 -7.48
CA PHE A 150 6.12 -9.95 -7.35
C PHE A 150 6.16 -10.74 -6.04
N TYR A 151 5.01 -10.83 -5.38
CA TYR A 151 4.82 -11.53 -4.12
C TYR A 151 3.75 -12.62 -4.24
N LYS A 152 3.94 -13.69 -3.47
CA LYS A 152 2.93 -14.73 -3.23
C LYS A 152 2.90 -15.02 -1.74
N GLU A 153 1.77 -14.72 -1.10
CA GLU A 153 1.51 -15.02 0.32
C GLU A 153 2.58 -14.44 1.27
N GLY A 154 2.98 -13.19 0.98
CA GLY A 154 3.93 -12.43 1.78
C GLY A 154 5.40 -12.67 1.43
N LYS A 155 5.70 -13.56 0.47
CA LYS A 155 7.08 -13.88 0.04
C LYS A 155 7.32 -13.44 -1.39
N LEU A 156 8.53 -12.97 -1.70
CA LEU A 156 8.93 -12.72 -3.09
C LEU A 156 8.81 -14.00 -3.93
N HIS A 157 8.17 -13.88 -5.09
CA HIS A 157 7.91 -15.01 -5.98
C HIS A 157 7.74 -14.51 -7.41
N GLY A 158 8.59 -14.96 -8.31
CA GLY A 158 8.67 -14.49 -9.70
C GLY A 158 9.79 -13.48 -9.90
N LYS A 159 9.67 -12.67 -10.95
CA LYS A 159 10.69 -11.69 -11.34
C LYS A 159 10.73 -10.51 -10.36
N ALA A 160 11.91 -9.99 -10.09
CA ALA A 160 12.10 -8.71 -9.41
C ALA A 160 13.08 -7.87 -10.22
N THR A 161 12.75 -6.61 -10.48
CA THR A 161 13.52 -5.69 -11.32
C THR A 161 13.68 -4.35 -10.65
N TRP A 162 14.86 -3.76 -10.79
CA TRP A 162 15.18 -2.40 -10.37
C TRP A 162 15.63 -1.61 -11.59
N PHE A 163 15.29 -0.34 -11.63
CA PHE A 163 15.59 0.54 -12.73
C PHE A 163 16.37 1.75 -12.23
N TYR A 164 17.16 2.35 -13.11
CA TYR A 164 17.69 3.69 -12.91
C TYR A 164 16.58 4.73 -13.14
N GLU A 165 16.79 5.97 -12.67
CA GLU A 165 15.82 7.05 -12.86
C GLU A 165 15.67 7.48 -14.33
N ASN A 166 16.52 7.05 -15.26
CA ASN A 166 16.29 7.24 -16.69
C ASN A 166 15.43 6.12 -17.32
N GLY A 167 14.92 5.19 -16.53
CA GLY A 167 14.09 4.06 -16.95
C GLY A 167 14.88 2.83 -17.40
N ASN A 168 16.21 2.91 -17.50
CA ASN A 168 17.04 1.76 -17.88
C ASN A 168 17.02 0.70 -16.77
N LEU A 169 16.95 -0.57 -17.16
CA LEU A 169 17.05 -1.68 -16.22
C LEU A 169 18.42 -1.62 -15.52
N MET A 170 18.43 -1.65 -14.19
CA MET A 170 19.65 -1.69 -13.37
C MET A 170 20.01 -3.13 -13.03
N LYS A 171 19.02 -3.90 -12.56
CA LYS A 171 19.22 -5.32 -12.24
C LYS A 171 17.90 -6.07 -12.24
N SER A 172 17.99 -7.38 -12.49
CA SER A 172 16.88 -8.30 -12.37
C SER A 172 17.29 -9.56 -11.64
N TYR A 173 16.34 -10.13 -10.90
CA TYR A 173 16.45 -11.41 -10.23
C TYR A 173 15.17 -12.22 -10.45
N HIS A 174 15.26 -13.53 -10.21
CA HIS A 174 14.10 -14.39 -10.04
C HIS A 174 14.07 -14.97 -8.62
N TYR A 175 12.88 -14.95 -8.01
CA TYR A 175 12.65 -15.44 -6.66
C TYR A 175 11.66 -16.61 -6.67
N VAL A 176 11.92 -17.60 -5.81
CA VAL A 176 10.97 -18.67 -5.50
C VAL A 176 10.86 -18.77 -3.99
N GLN A 177 9.66 -18.47 -3.45
CA GLN A 177 9.37 -18.62 -2.01
C GLN A 177 10.29 -17.78 -1.11
N GLY A 178 10.68 -16.60 -1.58
CA GLY A 178 11.54 -15.66 -0.86
C GLY A 178 13.04 -15.83 -1.13
N GLU A 179 13.45 -16.89 -1.82
CA GLU A 179 14.86 -17.17 -2.12
C GLU A 179 15.17 -16.85 -3.59
N LEU A 180 16.36 -16.32 -3.87
CA LEU A 180 16.88 -16.17 -5.22
C LEU A 180 17.05 -17.55 -5.88
N HIS A 181 16.41 -17.72 -7.02
CA HIS A 181 16.43 -18.96 -7.79
C HIS A 181 16.17 -18.66 -9.26
N GLY A 182 17.13 -19.00 -10.12
CA GLY A 182 17.11 -18.68 -11.55
C GLY A 182 17.90 -17.41 -11.89
N GLU A 183 17.50 -16.74 -12.97
CA GLU A 183 18.31 -15.73 -13.65
C GLU A 183 18.59 -14.50 -12.80
N ALA A 184 19.82 -14.01 -12.91
CA ALA A 184 20.23 -12.70 -12.43
C ALA A 184 20.97 -11.94 -13.53
N LYS A 185 20.60 -10.67 -13.74
CA LYS A 185 21.27 -9.77 -14.69
C LYS A 185 21.49 -8.41 -14.06
N PHE A 186 22.60 -7.77 -14.39
CA PHE A 186 22.99 -6.45 -13.90
C PHE A 186 23.44 -5.62 -15.08
N TYR A 187 23.09 -4.35 -15.09
CA TYR A 187 23.34 -3.43 -16.19
C TYR A 187 23.81 -2.10 -15.63
N ASN A 188 24.58 -1.35 -16.41
CA ASN A 188 24.92 0.02 -16.07
C ASN A 188 23.82 1.01 -16.42
N ALA A 189 24.01 2.29 -16.08
CA ALA A 189 23.03 3.36 -16.33
C ALA A 189 22.73 3.61 -17.82
N ASN A 190 23.60 3.16 -18.74
CA ASN A 190 23.38 3.24 -20.18
C ASN A 190 22.63 2.01 -20.73
N GLY A 191 22.28 1.04 -19.88
CA GLY A 191 21.59 -0.20 -20.27
C GLY A 191 22.53 -1.28 -20.82
N THR A 192 23.85 -1.12 -20.72
CA THR A 192 24.82 -2.14 -21.13
C THR A 192 24.90 -3.24 -20.07
N LEU A 193 24.87 -4.51 -20.49
CA LEU A 193 24.98 -5.66 -19.59
C LEU A 193 26.35 -5.68 -18.90
N GLU A 194 26.30 -5.63 -17.57
CA GLU A 194 27.37 -5.75 -16.57
C GLU A 194 27.79 -7.20 -16.31
N ILE A 195 26.78 -7.96 -15.89
CA ILE A 195 26.95 -9.26 -15.24
C ILE A 195 25.69 -10.09 -15.54
N GLU A 196 25.87 -11.36 -15.86
CA GLU A 196 24.77 -12.32 -15.85
C GLU A 196 25.17 -13.66 -15.22
N GLY A 197 24.19 -14.36 -14.68
CA GLY A 197 24.37 -15.67 -14.07
C GLY A 197 23.06 -16.20 -13.51
N GLN A 198 23.18 -17.23 -12.68
CA GLN A 198 22.05 -17.88 -12.05
C GLN A 198 22.26 -18.00 -10.55
N TYR A 199 21.16 -17.99 -9.81
CA TYR A 199 21.10 -18.36 -8.41
C TYR A 199 20.36 -19.68 -8.23
N LYS A 200 20.74 -20.41 -7.18
CA LYS A 200 20.01 -21.57 -6.67
C LYS A 200 20.01 -21.51 -5.14
N ASN A 201 18.84 -21.23 -4.57
CA ASN A 201 18.62 -21.14 -3.13
C ASN A 201 19.60 -20.14 -2.48
N ASP A 202 19.52 -18.88 -2.95
CA ASP A 202 20.33 -17.73 -2.51
C ASP A 202 21.83 -17.82 -2.77
N ARG A 203 22.29 -18.82 -3.53
CA ARG A 203 23.71 -19.00 -3.87
C ARG A 203 23.91 -18.89 -5.36
N LYS A 204 25.00 -18.24 -5.77
CA LYS A 204 25.47 -18.30 -7.16
C LYS A 204 25.62 -19.76 -7.58
N ASP A 205 25.11 -20.09 -8.75
CA ASP A 205 25.15 -21.43 -9.34
C ASP A 205 25.51 -21.33 -10.83
N GLY A 206 26.23 -22.32 -11.33
CA GLY A 206 26.69 -22.33 -12.72
C GLY A 206 27.73 -21.26 -13.07
N ILE A 207 27.83 -20.96 -14.36
CA ILE A 207 28.78 -19.98 -14.89
C ILE A 207 28.22 -18.57 -14.73
N TRP A 208 29.02 -17.69 -14.16
CA TRP A 208 28.78 -16.26 -14.07
C TRP A 208 29.68 -15.53 -15.05
N LYS A 209 29.08 -14.67 -15.87
CA LYS A 209 29.76 -13.89 -16.90
C LYS A 209 29.82 -12.43 -16.51
N TYR A 210 30.97 -11.82 -16.74
CA TYR A 210 31.26 -10.42 -16.44
C TYR A 210 31.71 -9.74 -17.72
N TYR A 211 31.08 -8.61 -18.01
CA TYR A 211 31.30 -7.86 -19.24
C TYR A 211 31.98 -6.54 -18.91
N LYS A 212 32.81 -6.07 -19.83
CA LYS A 212 33.40 -4.73 -19.81
C LYS A 212 33.14 -4.09 -21.16
N GLU A 213 32.48 -2.93 -21.14
CA GLU A 213 32.12 -2.19 -22.37
C GLU A 213 31.28 -3.03 -23.37
N GLY A 214 30.48 -3.98 -22.85
CA GLY A 214 29.63 -4.86 -23.64
C GLY A 214 30.30 -6.14 -24.14
N GLU A 215 31.60 -6.29 -23.94
CA GLU A 215 32.36 -7.49 -24.32
C GLU A 215 32.59 -8.41 -23.13
N LEU A 216 32.54 -9.73 -23.34
CA LEU A 216 32.82 -10.71 -22.30
C LEU A 216 34.27 -10.59 -21.85
N ASN A 217 34.47 -10.27 -20.57
CA ASN A 217 35.78 -10.03 -19.97
C ASN A 217 36.22 -11.19 -19.06
N GLU A 218 35.29 -11.77 -18.29
CA GLU A 218 35.61 -12.83 -17.33
C GLU A 218 34.44 -13.80 -17.17
N GLU A 219 34.76 -15.09 -16.97
CA GLU A 219 33.82 -16.12 -16.53
C GLU A 219 34.27 -16.74 -15.21
N LYS A 220 33.33 -17.04 -14.32
CA LYS A 220 33.57 -17.74 -13.04
C LYS A 220 32.59 -18.89 -12.88
N ASP A 221 33.10 -20.09 -12.63
CA ASP A 221 32.27 -21.28 -12.35
C ASP A 221 31.95 -21.37 -10.85
N PHE A 222 30.67 -21.27 -10.52
CA PHE A 222 30.15 -21.44 -9.15
C PHE A 222 29.43 -22.78 -8.95
N THR A 223 29.56 -23.71 -9.90
CA THR A 223 29.01 -25.06 -9.77
C THR A 223 29.66 -25.77 -8.58
N ARG A 224 28.84 -26.16 -7.60
CA ARG A 224 29.34 -26.98 -6.49
C ARG A 224 29.50 -28.42 -6.95
N TYR A 225 30.73 -28.86 -7.12
CA TYR A 225 31.04 -30.29 -7.23
C TYR A 225 30.77 -30.98 -5.88
N SER A 226 30.01 -32.06 -5.90
CA SER A 226 29.94 -32.98 -4.77
C SER A 226 31.34 -33.52 -4.47
N LYS A 227 31.83 -33.40 -3.23
CA LYS A 227 33.07 -34.05 -2.80
C LYS A 227 32.94 -35.58 -2.68
N ASN A 228 31.77 -36.14 -3.00
CA ASN A 228 31.55 -37.59 -2.99
C ASN A 228 31.80 -38.16 -4.40
N PRO A 229 32.93 -38.85 -4.64
CA PRO A 229 33.30 -39.39 -5.94
C PRO A 229 32.34 -40.48 -6.46
N TYR A 230 31.42 -40.99 -5.65
CA TYR A 230 30.48 -42.05 -6.00
C TYR A 230 29.09 -41.57 -6.43
N LEU A 231 28.90 -40.26 -6.62
CA LEU A 231 27.69 -39.69 -7.22
C LEU A 231 27.97 -39.21 -8.65
N LYS A 232 28.53 -40.08 -9.51
CA LYS A 232 28.28 -39.98 -10.95
C LYS A 232 26.92 -40.63 -11.19
N LYS A 233 25.93 -39.85 -11.66
CA LYS A 233 24.66 -40.41 -12.10
C LYS A 233 24.77 -40.86 -13.55
N ASP A 234 24.31 -42.08 -13.76
CA ASP A 234 23.95 -42.71 -15.02
C ASP A 234 22.96 -41.88 -15.86
#